data_AF-A0A968MY61-F1
#
_entry.id   AF-A0A968MY61-F1
#
_cell.length_a   1.000
_cell.length_b   1.000
_cell.length_c   1.000
_cell.angle_alpha   90.00
_cell.angle_beta   90.00
_cell.angle_gamma   90.00
#
_symmetry.space_group_name_H-M   'P 1'
#
loop_
_entity.id
_entity.type
_entity.pdbx_description
1 polymer ?
#
loop_
_entity_poly.entity_id
_entity_poly.type
_entity_poly.pdbx_seq_one_letter_code
_entity_poly.pdbx_strand_id
1 'polypeptide(L)'
;MQISKINVLGYQVYRNKINDIDITESKQVINTLNAYSYVVAKGDSEFRSALDASEILVADGFPVVLAAKLLRKVKINKIAGEDIFTGCYILRSKKT
;
A
#
# COMPACT_ATOMS: atom_id res chain seq x y z
N MET A 1 7.02 8.01 13.06
CA MET A 1 8.09 7.39 12.24
C MET A 1 7.86 7.80 10.78
N GLN A 2 8.86 8.21 10.01
CA GLN A 2 8.61 8.63 8.61
C GLN A 2 8.14 7.44 7.76
N ILE A 3 6.95 7.54 7.18
CA ILE A 3 6.43 6.58 6.20
C ILE A 3 7.32 6.63 4.96
N SER A 4 8.05 5.56 4.67
CA SER A 4 8.86 5.50 3.45
C SER A 4 8.00 4.99 2.28
N LYS A 5 7.86 5.83 1.27
CA LYS A 5 7.17 5.50 0.01
C LYS A 5 8.18 5.34 -1.12
N ILE A 6 7.86 4.50 -2.10
CA ILE A 6 8.66 4.31 -3.31
C ILE A 6 7.77 4.40 -4.55
N ASN A 7 8.26 5.09 -5.59
CA ASN A 7 7.54 5.17 -6.84
C ASN A 7 7.62 3.84 -7.61
N VAL A 8 6.51 3.13 -7.78
CA VAL A 8 6.42 1.88 -8.55
C VAL A 8 5.27 2.01 -9.54
N LEU A 9 5.56 1.82 -10.83
CA LEU A 9 4.58 1.95 -11.91
C LEU A 9 3.82 3.30 -11.90
N GLY A 10 4.47 4.35 -11.41
CA GLY A 10 3.89 5.69 -11.29
C GLY A 10 3.12 5.94 -9.99
N TYR A 11 3.05 5.00 -9.05
CA TYR A 11 2.35 5.15 -7.76
C TYR A 11 3.32 5.23 -6.59
N GLN A 12 2.98 5.99 -5.55
CA GLN A 12 3.76 6.08 -4.31
C GLN A 12 3.40 4.93 -3.36
N VAL A 13 4.07 3.79 -3.52
CA VAL A 13 3.78 2.55 -2.78
C VAL A 13 4.51 2.52 -1.43
N TYR A 14 3.80 2.13 -0.38
CA TYR A 14 4.30 1.91 0.98
C TYR A 14 5.31 0.77 1.02
N ARG A 15 6.47 1.01 1.62
CA ARG A 15 7.59 0.05 1.67
C ARG A 15 7.81 -0.57 3.05
N ASN A 16 7.30 0.05 4.10
CA ASN A 16 7.50 -0.37 5.48
C ASN A 16 6.72 -1.65 5.83
N LYS A 17 6.85 -2.13 7.07
CA LYS A 17 6.07 -3.27 7.55
C LYS A 17 4.68 -2.82 7.99
N ILE A 18 3.75 -3.75 8.04
CA ILE A 18 2.39 -3.48 8.55
C ILE A 18 2.39 -2.99 10.00
N ASN A 19 3.29 -3.53 10.84
CA ASN A 19 3.42 -3.11 12.24
C ASN A 19 3.92 -1.66 12.40
N ASP A 20 4.47 -1.07 11.34
CA ASP A 20 4.95 0.32 11.35
C ASP A 20 3.81 1.30 11.01
N ILE A 21 2.61 0.80 10.67
CA ILE A 21 1.45 1.63 10.40
C ILE A 21 0.96 2.22 11.72
N ASP A 22 0.93 3.55 11.77
CA ASP A 22 0.39 4.28 12.90
C ASP A 22 -1.13 4.46 12.74
N ILE A 23 -1.88 3.62 13.45
CA ILE A 23 -3.35 3.65 13.52
C ILE A 23 -3.90 4.49 14.69
N THR A 24 -3.03 5.20 15.44
CA THR A 24 -3.46 6.05 16.57
C THR A 24 -3.84 7.46 16.16
N GLU A 25 -3.44 7.89 14.97
CA GLU A 25 -3.79 9.17 14.38
C GLU A 25 -5.25 9.20 13.86
N SER A 26 -5.64 10.33 13.26
CA SER A 26 -6.95 10.54 12.63
C SER A 26 -7.34 9.47 11.59
N LYS A 27 -8.58 9.53 11.10
CA LYS A 27 -9.08 8.66 10.01
C LYS A 27 -8.08 8.65 8.83
N GLN A 28 -7.62 7.46 8.45
CA GLN A 28 -6.69 7.22 7.34
C GLN A 28 -7.35 6.35 6.26
N VAL A 29 -6.98 6.57 5.00
CA VAL A 29 -7.33 5.73 3.86
C VAL A 29 -6.14 4.84 3.50
N ILE A 30 -6.37 3.54 3.56
CA ILE A 30 -5.38 2.52 3.18
C ILE A 30 -5.92 1.76 1.97
N ASN A 31 -5.25 1.88 0.84
CA ASN A 31 -5.59 1.16 -0.38
C ASN A 31 -4.53 0.10 -0.71
N THR A 32 -4.93 -0.87 -1.53
CA THR A 32 -4.03 -1.89 -2.06
C THR A 32 -3.84 -1.71 -3.56
N LEU A 33 -2.59 -1.64 -4.00
CA LEU A 33 -2.24 -1.69 -5.42
C LEU A 33 -1.97 -3.13 -5.80
N ASN A 34 -2.84 -3.71 -6.61
CA ASN A 34 -2.62 -5.00 -7.27
C ASN A 34 -2.61 -4.83 -8.81
N ALA A 35 -2.33 -5.92 -9.53
CA ALA A 35 -2.22 -5.90 -10.99
C ALA A 35 -3.53 -5.46 -11.68
N TYR A 36 -4.67 -5.87 -11.14
CA TYR A 36 -5.98 -5.49 -11.70
C TYR A 36 -6.25 -4.01 -11.45
N SER A 37 -6.05 -3.52 -10.23
CA SER A 37 -6.16 -2.09 -9.89
C SER A 37 -5.29 -1.24 -10.81
N TYR A 38 -4.06 -1.68 -11.12
CA TYR A 38 -3.19 -0.99 -12.06
C TYR A 38 -3.76 -0.87 -13.47
N VAL A 39 -4.40 -1.93 -13.98
CA VAL A 39 -5.02 -1.94 -15.30
C VAL A 39 -6.25 -1.03 -15.34
N VAL A 40 -7.12 -1.11 -14.34
CA VAL A 40 -8.32 -0.26 -14.22
C VAL A 40 -7.94 1.22 -14.19
N ALA A 41 -6.95 1.58 -13.38
CA ALA A 41 -6.50 2.95 -13.22
C ALA A 41 -5.88 3.59 -14.50
N LYS A 42 -5.62 2.81 -15.55
CA LYS A 42 -5.20 3.37 -16.86
C LYS A 42 -6.37 3.95 -17.66
N GLY A 43 -7.57 3.40 -17.48
CA GLY A 43 -8.79 3.85 -18.16
C GLY A 43 -9.72 4.67 -17.28
N ASP A 44 -9.51 4.65 -15.96
CA ASP A 44 -10.34 5.32 -14.97
C ASP A 44 -9.51 6.32 -14.14
N SER A 45 -9.67 7.61 -14.45
CA SER A 45 -8.95 8.69 -13.78
C SER A 45 -9.41 8.93 -12.35
N GLU A 46 -10.67 8.63 -12.03
CA GLU A 46 -11.20 8.79 -10.68
C GLU A 46 -10.64 7.70 -9.76
N PHE A 47 -10.64 6.45 -10.24
CA PHE A 47 -10.00 5.34 -9.54
C PHE A 47 -8.49 5.57 -9.35
N ARG A 48 -7.80 6.08 -10.37
CA ARG A 48 -6.39 6.50 -10.26
C ARG A 48 -6.19 7.53 -9.15
N SER A 49 -7.05 8.56 -9.11
CA SER A 49 -6.98 9.64 -8.11
C SER A 49 -7.21 9.10 -6.69
N ALA A 50 -8.15 8.16 -6.53
CA ALA A 50 -8.41 7.50 -5.25
C ALA A 50 -7.19 6.69 -4.74
N LEU A 51 -6.44 6.03 -5.64
CA LEU A 51 -5.19 5.36 -5.28
C LEU A 51 -4.10 6.35 -4.85
N ASP A 52 -3.90 7.42 -5.63
CA ASP A 52 -2.85 8.42 -5.37
C ASP A 52 -3.13 9.28 -4.12
N ALA A 53 -4.40 9.53 -3.81
CA ALA A 53 -4.83 10.31 -2.63
C ALA A 53 -4.71 9.54 -1.31
N SER A 54 -4.55 8.21 -1.34
CA SER A 54 -4.46 7.41 -0.12
C SER A 54 -3.20 7.74 0.70
N GLU A 55 -3.35 7.84 2.03
CA GLU A 55 -2.21 8.04 2.92
C GLU A 55 -1.24 6.86 2.82
N ILE A 56 -1.78 5.65 2.68
CA ILE A 56 -1.02 4.40 2.55
C ILE A 56 -1.55 3.60 1.35
N LEU A 57 -0.66 3.33 0.40
CA LEU A 57 -0.92 2.45 -0.74
C LEU A 57 0.01 1.25 -0.66
N VAL A 58 -0.47 0.07 -0.28
CA VAL A 58 0.39 -1.12 -0.14
C VAL A 58 0.47 -1.95 -1.41
N ALA A 59 1.57 -2.69 -1.58
CA ALA A 59 1.72 -3.63 -2.69
C ALA A 59 0.98 -4.94 -2.38
N ASP A 60 -0.11 -5.17 -3.09
CA ASP A 60 -0.91 -6.39 -3.00
C ASP A 60 -0.68 -7.27 -4.24
N GLY A 61 -0.38 -8.54 -3.99
CA GLY A 61 0.02 -9.49 -5.01
C GLY A 61 1.47 -9.36 -5.48
N PHE A 62 1.93 -10.41 -6.15
CA PHE A 62 3.30 -10.55 -6.63
C PHE A 62 3.72 -9.54 -7.73
N PRO A 63 2.86 -9.17 -8.71
CA PRO A 63 3.29 -8.34 -9.83
C PRO A 63 3.83 -6.95 -9.43
N VAL A 64 3.23 -6.30 -8.43
CA VAL A 64 3.68 -4.98 -7.95
C VAL A 64 5.02 -5.08 -7.22
N VAL A 65 5.20 -6.13 -6.41
CA VAL A 65 6.47 -6.43 -5.74
C VAL A 65 7.57 -6.72 -6.77
N LEU A 66 7.24 -7.49 -7.81
CA LEU A 66 8.16 -7.78 -8.91
C LEU A 66 8.52 -6.50 -9.68
N ALA A 67 7.57 -5.63 -9.97
CA ALA A 67 7.81 -4.36 -10.64
C ALA A 67 8.76 -3.46 -9.82
N ALA A 68 8.60 -3.41 -8.50
CA ALA A 68 9.53 -2.69 -7.62
C ALA A 68 10.95 -3.28 -7.71
N LYS A 69 11.07 -4.61 -7.70
CA LYS A 69 12.36 -5.31 -7.83
C LYS A 69 13.03 -5.06 -9.17
N LEU A 70 12.29 -5.15 -10.27
CA LEU A 70 12.85 -5.05 -11.63
C LEU A 70 13.12 -3.59 -12.04
N LEU A 71 12.17 -2.69 -11.81
CA LEU A 71 12.23 -1.30 -12.31
C LEU A 71 12.98 -0.37 -11.37
N ARG A 72 12.95 -0.65 -10.06
CA ARG A 72 13.57 0.21 -9.05
C ARG A 72 14.73 -0.45 -8.31
N LYS A 73 15.01 -1.74 -8.56
CA LYS A 73 16.02 -2.53 -7.83
C LYS A 73 15.79 -2.52 -6.31
N VAL A 74 14.55 -2.35 -5.87
CA VAL A 74 14.17 -2.32 -4.45
C VAL A 74 13.27 -3.50 -4.13
N LYS A 75 13.57 -4.18 -3.01
CA LYS A 75 12.66 -5.17 -2.42
C LYS A 75 11.65 -4.46 -1.52
N ILE A 76 10.37 -4.70 -1.78
CA ILE A 76 9.25 -4.28 -0.94
C ILE A 76 8.50 -5.53 -0.47
N ASN A 77 7.76 -5.42 0.65
CA ASN A 77 6.96 -6.52 1.15
C ASN A 77 5.63 -6.58 0.39
N LYS A 78 5.21 -7.80 0.03
CA LYS A 78 3.80 -8.06 -0.32
C LYS A 78 2.98 -7.87 0.96
N ILE A 79 1.94 -7.07 0.93
CA ILE A 79 0.97 -6.93 2.01
C ILE A 79 -0.41 -7.10 1.36
N ALA A 80 -1.03 -8.26 1.57
CA ALA A 80 -2.35 -8.53 1.02
C ALA A 80 -3.42 -7.69 1.74
N GLY A 81 -4.59 -7.52 1.10
CA GLY A 81 -5.72 -6.82 1.73
C GLY A 81 -6.15 -7.45 3.06
N GLU A 82 -6.11 -8.78 3.15
CA GLU A 82 -6.36 -9.52 4.39
C GLU A 82 -5.32 -9.21 5.48
N ASP A 83 -4.04 -9.11 5.11
CA ASP A 83 -2.96 -8.77 6.05
C ASP A 83 -3.21 -7.39 6.65
N ILE A 84 -3.61 -6.40 5.83
CA ILE A 84 -3.99 -5.05 6.29
C ILE A 84 -5.11 -5.12 7.31
N PHE A 85 -6.20 -5.82 6.99
CA PHE A 85 -7.35 -5.93 7.89
C PHE A 85 -6.95 -6.54 9.23
N THR A 86 -6.29 -7.70 9.21
CA THR A 86 -5.87 -8.41 10.43
C THR A 86 -4.81 -7.63 11.20
N GLY A 87 -3.84 -7.01 10.53
CA GLY A 87 -2.79 -6.22 11.17
C GLY A 87 -3.33 -4.98 11.86
N CYS A 88 -4.22 -4.23 11.21
CA CYS A 88 -4.89 -3.08 11.83
C CYS A 88 -5.73 -3.50 13.05
N TYR A 89 -6.45 -4.62 12.96
CA TYR A 89 -7.19 -5.17 14.09
C TYR A 89 -6.27 -5.47 15.28
N ILE A 90 -5.17 -6.20 15.06
CA ILE A 90 -4.19 -6.56 16.11
C ILE A 90 -3.54 -5.30 16.71
N LEU A 91 -3.11 -4.35 15.87
CA LEU A 91 -2.51 -3.10 16.33
C LEU A 91 -3.46 -2.33 17.25
N ARG A 92 -4.76 -2.39 16.96
CA ARG A 92 -5.79 -1.73 17.78
C ARG A 92 -6.00 -2.48 19.09
N SER A 93 -6.10 -3.81 19.06
CA SER A 93 -6.27 -4.64 20.27
C SER A 93 -5.13 -4.49 21.27
N LYS A 94 -3.88 -4.29 20.81
CA LYS A 94 -2.70 -4.12 21.67
C LYS A 94 -2.60 -2.74 22.36
N LYS A 95 -3.41 -1.77 21.95
CA LYS A 95 -3.40 -0.40 22.48
C LYS A 95 -4.62 -0.08 23.37
N THR A 96 -5.47 -1.07 23.63
CA THR A 96 -6.53 -1.07 24.67
C THR A 96 -6.00 -1.75 25.93
#